data_AF-A0A0V7ZG43-F1
#
_entry.id   AF-A0A0V7ZG43-F1
#
_cell.length_a   1.000
_cell.length_b   1.000
_cell.length_c   1.000
_cell.angle_alpha   90.00
_cell.angle_beta   90.00
_cell.angle_gamma   90.00
#
_symmetry.space_group_name_H-M   'P 1'
#
loop_
_entity.id
_entity.type
_entity.pdbx_description
1 polymer ?
#
loop_
_entity_poly.entity_id
_entity_poly.type
_entity_poly.pdbx_seq_one_letter_code
_entity_poly.pdbx_strand_id
1 'polypeptide(L)' 'MESSNFYVISDIRFDDHEINMNYLDFNGEFTPDSLESQKFKTKEDAEKFLKYFDLDSESVQVIFVR' A
#
# COMPACT_ATOMS: atom_id res chain seq x y z
N MET A 1 -14.44 -7.89 -17.47
CA MET A 1 -13.92 -8.16 -16.12
C MET A 1 -13.91 -6.82 -15.42
N GLU A 2 -14.72 -6.63 -14.39
CA GLU A 2 -14.73 -5.36 -13.65
C GLU A 2 -13.38 -5.20 -12.96
N SER A 3 -12.62 -4.17 -13.36
CA SER A 3 -11.55 -3.66 -12.52
C SER A 3 -12.21 -3.18 -11.23
N SER A 4 -12.06 -3.97 -10.17
CA SER A 4 -12.55 -3.55 -8.86
C SER A 4 -11.63 -2.43 -8.41
N ASN A 5 -12.15 -1.22 -8.29
CA ASN A 5 -11.40 -0.12 -7.69
C ASN A 5 -11.09 -0.46 -6.23
N PHE A 6 -9.84 -0.30 -5.80
CA PHE A 6 -9.44 -0.56 -4.41
C PHE A 6 -8.33 0.39 -3.95
N TYR A 7 -8.06 0.36 -2.65
CA TYR A 7 -6.93 1.05 -2.03
C TYR A 7 -5.90 0.02 -1.55
N VAL A 8 -4.63 0.40 -1.62
CA VAL A 8 -3.49 -0.34 -1.03
C VAL A 8 -2.62 0.61 -0.24
N ILE A 9 -1.80 0.07 0.66
CA ILE A 9 -0.75 0.82 1.34
C ILE A 9 0.55 0.47 0.63
N SER A 10 1.36 1.48 0.31
CA SER A 10 2.63 1.29 -0.38
C SER A 10 3.72 2.16 0.23
N ASP A 11 4.91 1.59 0.36
CA ASP A 11 6.14 2.32 0.63
C ASP A 11 6.75 2.71 -0.72
N ILE A 12 6.70 4.01 -1.03
CA ILE A 12 7.17 4.57 -2.30
C ILE A 12 8.49 5.30 -2.03
N ARG A 13 9.58 4.77 -2.60
CA ARG A 13 10.92 5.36 -2.47
C ARG A 13 11.41 5.81 -3.85
N PHE A 14 12.04 6.98 -3.87
CA PHE A 14 12.69 7.53 -5.05
C PHE A 14 14.19 7.36 -4.86
N ASP A 15 14.81 6.52 -5.68
CA ASP A 15 16.25 6.25 -5.63
C ASP A 15 16.85 6.38 -7.02
N ASP A 16 17.88 7.21 -7.17
CA ASP A 16 18.71 7.38 -8.38
C ASP A 16 18.00 7.14 -9.74
N HIS A 17 16.85 7.79 -9.96
CA HIS A 17 16.00 7.78 -11.17
C HIS A 17 14.98 6.63 -11.30
N GLU A 18 14.81 5.82 -10.26
CA GLU A 18 13.81 4.74 -10.19
C GLU A 18 12.78 5.01 -9.09
N ILE A 19 11.54 4.58 -9.33
CA ILE A 19 10.48 4.55 -8.33
C ILE A 19 10.36 3.11 -7.85
N ASN A 20 10.74 2.88 -6.59
CA ASN A 20 10.57 1.59 -5.93
C ASN A 20 9.26 1.62 -5.15
N MET A 21 8.34 0.73 -5.51
CA MET A 21 7.04 0.58 -4.85
C MET A 21 6.96 -0.81 -4.23
N ASN A 22 6.88 -0.85 -2.91
CA ASN A 22 6.49 -2.06 -2.18
C ASN A 22 5.09 -1.87 -1.61
N TYR A 23 4.37 -2.96 -1.42
CA TYR A 23 2.99 -2.97 -0.97
C TYR A 23 2.88 -3.70 0.37
N LEU A 24 2.06 -3.19 1.27
CA LEU A 24 1.84 -3.81 2.57
C LEU A 24 0.94 -5.04 2.43
N ASP A 25 1.41 -6.18 2.92
CA ASP A 25 0.64 -7.42 2.99
C ASP A 25 -0.26 -7.46 4.25
N PHE A 26 -0.95 -8.58 4.45
CA PHE A 26 -1.83 -8.78 5.62
C PHE A 26 -1.06 -9.02 6.94
N ASN A 27 0.24 -9.33 6.88
CA ASN A 27 1.11 -9.53 8.04
C ASN A 27 1.80 -8.23 8.48
N GLY A 28 1.66 -7.15 7.71
CA GLY A 28 2.34 -5.88 7.96
C GLY A 28 3.75 -5.82 7.37
N GLU A 29 4.07 -6.69 6.42
CA GLU A 29 5.36 -6.71 5.71
C GLU A 29 5.21 -6.04 4.34
N PHE A 30 6.24 -5.31 3.91
CA PHE A 30 6.28 -4.71 2.59
C PHE A 30 6.87 -5.70 1.57
N THR A 31 6.08 -6.04 0.55
CA THR A 31 6.44 -6.94 -0.54
C THR A 31 6.43 -6.21 -1.89
N PRO A 32 7.34 -6.52 -2.83
CA PRO A 32 7.27 -5.95 -4.18
C PRO A 32 6.06 -6.46 -4.99
N ASP A 33 5.41 -7.56 -4.57
CA ASP A 33 4.28 -8.12 -5.30
C ASP A 33 2.94 -7.46 -4.90
N SER A 34 2.40 -6.67 -5.81
CA SER A 34 1.07 -6.05 -5.66
C SER A 34 -0.08 -7.04 -5.49
N LEU A 35 0.07 -8.30 -5.92
CA LEU A 35 -0.98 -9.31 -5.81
C LEU A 35 -1.16 -9.80 -4.38
N GLU A 36 -0.08 -9.80 -3.60
CA GLU A 36 -0.06 -10.19 -2.19
C GLU A 36 -0.48 -9.05 -1.26
N SER A 37 -0.60 -7.84 -1.79
CA SER A 37 -1.00 -6.67 -1.02
C SER A 37 -2.40 -6.80 -0.42
N GLN A 38 -2.56 -6.24 0.78
CA GLN A 38 -3.87 -6.09 1.38
C GLN A 38 -4.66 -5.01 0.61
N LYS A 39 -5.82 -5.40 0.11
CA LYS A 39 -6.72 -4.52 -0.66
C LYS A 39 -7.88 -4.04 0.21
N PHE A 40 -8.20 -2.77 0.09
CA PHE A 40 -9.26 -2.11 0.86
C PHE A 40 -10.30 -1.49 -0.07
N LYS A 41 -11.57 -1.51 0.33
CA LYS A 41 -12.63 -0.84 -0.43
C LYS A 41 -12.65 0.66 -0.22
N THR A 42 -12.16 1.14 0.92
CA THR A 42 -12.17 2.54 1.30
C THR A 42 -10.78 3.00 1.73
N LYS A 43 -10.50 4.30 1.58
CA LYS A 43 -9.26 4.91 2.06
C LYS A 43 -9.15 4.83 3.59
N GLU A 44 -10.27 5.02 4.29
CA GLU A 44 -10.32 5.02 5.76
C GLU A 44 -9.91 3.66 6.34
N ASP A 45 -10.36 2.54 5.74
CA ASP A 45 -9.98 1.21 6.19
C ASP A 45 -8.48 0.95 6.00
N ALA A 46 -7.90 1.41 4.89
CA ALA A 46 -6.45 1.34 4.65
C ALA A 46 -5.68 2.19 5.68
N GLU A 47 -6.10 3.42 5.94
CA GLU A 47 -5.45 4.29 6.94
C GLU A 47 -5.54 3.72 8.37
N LYS A 48 -6.66 3.07 8.72
CA LYS A 48 -6.78 2.35 10.01
C LYS A 48 -5.82 1.17 10.09
N PHE A 49 -5.69 0.40 9.03
CA PHE A 49 -4.77 -0.74 8.98
C PHE A 49 -3.31 -0.27 9.07
N LEU A 50 -2.95 0.81 8.38
CA LEU A 50 -1.62 1.42 8.48
C LEU A 50 -1.27 1.78 9.93
N LYS A 51 -2.20 2.43 10.64
CA LYS A 51 -2.05 2.78 12.06
C LYS A 51 -1.97 1.57 12.99
N TYR A 52 -2.63 0.46 12.66
CA TYR A 52 -2.58 -0.77 13.47
C TYR A 52 -1.16 -1.34 13.56
N PHE A 53 -0.37 -1.24 12.48
CA PHE A 53 1.03 -1.67 12.47
C PHE A 53 2.03 -0.60 12.95
N ASP A 54 1.53 0.57 13.37
CA ASP A 54 2.37 1.72 13.80
C ASP A 54 3.45 2.08 12.77
N LEU A 55 3.13 1.93 11.48
CA LEU A 55 4.03 2.25 10.38
C LEU A 55 3.93 3.74 10.07
N ASP A 56 4.78 4.53 10.73
CA ASP A 56 4.91 5.97 10.46
C ASP A 56 6.21 6.23 9.68
N SER A 57 6.07 6.41 8.37
CA SER A 57 7.18 6.77 7.48
C SER A 57 6.67 7.74 6.41
N GLU A 58 7.46 8.77 6.12
CA GLU A 58 7.15 9.78 5.10
C GLU A 58 6.96 9.19 3.69
N SER A 59 7.53 8.01 3.46
CA SER A 59 7.44 7.27 2.19
C SER A 59 6.20 6.38 2.09
N VAL A 60 5.49 6.11 3.18
CA VAL A 60 4.34 5.20 3.20
C VAL A 60 3.05 5.96 2.91
N GLN A 61 2.31 5.50 1.90
CA GLN A 61 1.13 6.17 1.38
C GLN A 61 -0.01 5.20 1.09
N VAL A 62 -1.25 5.68 1.23
CA VAL A 62 -2.44 4.97 0.75
C VAL A 62 -2.72 5.37 -0.69
N ILE A 63 -2.65 4.40 -1.60
CA ILE A 63 -2.81 4.59 -3.05
C ILE A 63 -4.16 4.04 -3.51
N PHE A 64 -4.84 4.77 -4.40
CA PHE A 64 -6.03 4.29 -5.11
C PHE A 64 -5.64 3.61 -6.43
N VAL A 65 -6.17 2.40 -6.66
CA VAL A 65 -5.92 1.58 -7.85
C VAL A 65 -7.23 1.33 -8.60
N ARG A 66 -7.20 1.48 -9.93
CA ARG A 66 -8.34 1.37 -10.84
C ARG A 66 -8.07 0.35 -11.96
#